data_AF-A0A7C8HIM5-F1
#
_entry.id   AF-A0A7C8HIM5-F1
#
_cell.length_a   1.000
_cell.length_b   1.000
_cell.length_c   1.000
_cell.angle_alpha   90.00
_cell.angle_beta   90.00
_cell.angle_gamma   90.00
#
_symmetry.space_group_name_H-M   'P 1'
#
loop_
_entity.id
_entity.type
_entity.pdbx_description
1 polymer ?
#
loop_
_entity_poly.entity_id
_entity_poly.type
_entity_poly.pdbx_seq_one_letter_code
_entity_poly.pdbx_strand_id
1 'polypeptide(L)'
;MNLEAYHALISQPAVYLPVIGVTLLALLIAKKPATAVYVGLMPLINWSFSAVPLIPLPLIGPYQPLAIVTGLVLVVRDFAQREIGHRVLAAMLLGLAFSVMTTPIAIVLASGAAFLVSETVDWAVYTWTKRPLSERVMVSSLFGAPIDSAVFLYGANIARPGSLAMGTLVTSIISKLIGAAVVALVIARRERRAAALAPAE
;
A
#
# COMPACT_ATOMS: atom_id res chain seq x y z
N MET A 1 -2.11 -23.72 23.98
CA MET A 1 -3.01 -22.59 23.67
C MET A 1 -3.68 -22.88 22.34
N ASN A 2 -5.00 -22.76 22.21
CA ASN A 2 -5.68 -22.95 20.93
C ASN A 2 -5.51 -21.69 20.04
N LEU A 3 -5.81 -21.81 18.74
CA LEU A 3 -5.57 -20.75 17.76
C LEU A 3 -6.34 -19.46 18.11
N GLU A 4 -7.55 -19.58 18.64
CA GLU A 4 -8.37 -18.44 19.05
C GLU A 4 -7.79 -17.69 20.24
N ALA A 5 -7.33 -18.39 21.29
CA ALA A 5 -6.68 -17.75 22.42
C ALA A 5 -5.35 -17.08 22.01
N TYR A 6 -4.61 -17.67 21.07
CA TYR A 6 -3.42 -17.04 20.51
C TYR A 6 -3.77 -15.74 19.77
N HIS A 7 -4.77 -15.78 18.89
CA HIS A 7 -5.22 -14.60 18.15
C HIS A 7 -5.73 -13.51 19.10
N ALA A 8 -6.55 -13.88 20.09
CA ALA A 8 -7.05 -12.94 21.10
C ALA A 8 -5.93 -12.29 21.91
N LEU A 9 -4.85 -13.01 22.21
CA LEU A 9 -3.68 -12.46 22.89
C LEU A 9 -2.92 -11.45 22.01
N ILE A 10 -2.59 -11.82 20.77
CA ILE A 10 -1.80 -10.94 19.88
C ILE A 10 -2.58 -9.69 19.45
N SER A 11 -3.92 -9.75 19.44
CA SER A 11 -4.78 -8.63 19.12
C SER A 11 -5.01 -7.65 20.28
N GLN A 12 -4.38 -7.85 21.44
CA GLN A 12 -4.45 -6.88 22.54
C GLN A 12 -3.59 -5.65 22.23
N PRO A 13 -4.08 -4.42 22.43
CA PRO A 13 -3.29 -3.20 22.23
C PRO A 13 -2.00 -3.18 23.05
N ALA A 14 -2.04 -3.73 24.27
CA ALA A 14 -0.87 -3.88 25.14
C ALA A 14 0.21 -4.81 24.55
N VAL A 15 -0.12 -5.66 23.58
CA VAL A 15 0.79 -6.58 22.91
C VAL A 15 1.25 -6.03 21.57
N TYR A 16 0.33 -5.68 20.67
CA TYR A 16 0.73 -5.26 19.32
C TYR A 16 1.34 -3.86 19.28
N LEU A 17 0.93 -2.90 20.13
CA LEU A 17 1.48 -1.54 20.09
C LEU A 17 2.97 -1.53 20.44
N PRO A 18 3.46 -2.22 21.49
CA PRO A 18 4.89 -2.34 21.73
C PRO A 18 5.63 -3.07 20.62
N VAL A 19 5.09 -4.18 20.10
CA VAL A 19 5.75 -4.96 19.04
C VAL A 19 5.94 -4.13 17.77
N ILE A 20 4.88 -3.47 17.31
CA ILE A 20 4.93 -2.58 16.15
C ILE A 20 5.83 -1.40 16.48
N GLY A 21 5.62 -0.72 17.62
CA GLY A 21 6.36 0.48 18.02
C GLY A 21 7.87 0.26 18.12
N VAL A 22 8.32 -0.83 18.75
CA VAL A 22 9.73 -1.21 18.83
C VAL A 22 10.31 -1.50 17.45
N THR A 23 9.56 -2.19 16.59
CA THR A 23 10.01 -2.47 15.21
C THR A 23 10.17 -1.18 14.42
N LEU A 24 9.20 -0.27 14.49
CA LEU A 24 9.26 1.03 13.82
C LEU A 24 10.41 1.88 14.36
N LEU A 25 10.60 1.92 15.67
CA LEU A 25 11.72 2.60 16.31
C LEU A 25 13.07 2.02 15.86
N ALA A 26 13.18 0.69 15.79
CA ALA A 26 14.40 0.03 15.31
C ALA A 26 14.71 0.39 13.85
N LEU A 27 13.70 0.45 12.98
CA LEU A 27 13.87 0.91 11.59
C LEU A 27 14.30 2.38 11.51
N LEU A 28 13.74 3.25 12.36
CA LEU A 28 14.15 4.66 12.46
C LEU A 28 15.59 4.81 12.94
N ILE A 29 15.99 4.07 13.99
CA ILE A 29 17.37 4.03 14.49
C ILE A 29 18.33 3.52 13.41
N ALA A 30 17.90 2.52 12.63
CA ALA A 30 18.65 2.00 11.48
C ALA A 30 18.69 2.95 10.28
N LYS A 31 18.21 4.20 10.41
CA LYS A 31 18.13 5.22 9.36
C LYS A 31 17.32 4.78 8.13
N LYS A 32 16.21 4.07 8.37
CA LYS A 32 15.25 3.62 7.35
C LYS A 32 13.85 4.22 7.58
N PRO A 33 13.69 5.55 7.59
CA PRO A 33 12.44 6.20 7.94
C PRO A 33 11.29 5.90 6.98
N ALA A 34 11.51 5.85 5.67
CA ALA A 34 10.45 5.52 4.72
C ALA A 34 9.96 4.08 4.90
N THR A 35 10.88 3.16 5.18
CA THR A 35 10.55 1.77 5.51
C THR A 35 9.71 1.68 6.78
N ALA A 36 10.07 2.43 7.82
CA ALA A 36 9.29 2.49 9.06
C ALA A 36 7.87 3.00 8.78
N VAL A 37 7.73 4.10 8.04
CA VAL A 37 6.41 4.65 7.67
C VAL A 37 5.63 3.63 6.83
N TYR A 38 6.26 2.96 5.87
CA TYR A 38 5.61 1.95 5.02
C TYR A 38 5.05 0.78 5.85
N VAL A 39 5.88 0.21 6.73
CA VAL A 39 5.51 -0.91 7.62
C VAL A 39 4.39 -0.50 8.57
N GLY A 40 4.41 0.75 9.07
CA GLY A 40 3.37 1.27 9.96
C GLY A 40 2.06 1.64 9.27
N LEU A 41 2.12 2.09 8.00
CA LEU A 41 0.93 2.45 7.22
C LEU A 41 0.05 1.22 6.93
N MET A 42 0.63 0.05 6.69
CA MET A 42 -0.16 -1.16 6.39
C MET A 42 -1.18 -1.54 7.49
N PRO A 43 -0.78 -1.79 8.76
CA PRO A 43 -1.72 -2.11 9.81
C PRO A 43 -2.68 -0.94 10.10
N LEU A 44 -2.25 0.31 9.92
CA LEU A 44 -3.13 1.47 10.08
C LEU A 44 -4.25 1.49 9.04
N ILE A 45 -3.92 1.32 7.76
CA ILE A 45 -4.89 1.33 6.67
C ILE A 45 -5.80 0.11 6.76
N ASN A 46 -5.25 -1.09 6.94
CA ASN A 46 -6.05 -2.31 7.07
C ASN A 46 -7.02 -2.21 8.26
N TRP A 47 -6.55 -1.74 9.42
CA TRP A 47 -7.39 -1.51 10.59
C TRP A 47 -8.52 -0.53 10.27
N SER A 48 -8.22 0.56 9.54
CA SER A 48 -9.23 1.57 9.21
C SER A 48 -10.40 1.01 8.40
N PHE A 49 -10.14 0.07 7.48
CA PHE A 49 -11.19 -0.62 6.72
C PHE A 49 -12.08 -1.51 7.58
N SER A 50 -11.63 -1.87 8.78
CA SER A 50 -12.37 -2.69 9.76
C SER A 50 -12.95 -1.91 10.94
N ALA A 51 -12.46 -0.70 11.22
CA ALA A 51 -12.80 0.06 12.43
C ALA A 51 -13.47 1.41 12.15
N VAL A 52 -13.05 2.12 11.09
CA VAL A 52 -13.60 3.44 10.77
C VAL A 52 -14.99 3.29 10.15
N PRO A 53 -16.03 3.98 10.64
CA PRO A 53 -17.36 3.91 10.07
C PRO A 53 -17.40 4.38 8.61
N LEU A 54 -18.21 3.70 7.80
CA LEU A 54 -18.48 4.13 6.43
C LEU A 54 -19.44 5.32 6.45
N ILE A 55 -19.10 6.37 5.70
CA ILE A 55 -19.93 7.56 5.58
C ILE A 55 -20.98 7.30 4.49
N PRO A 56 -22.29 7.33 4.80
CA PRO A 56 -23.31 7.10 3.78
C PRO A 56 -23.36 8.31 2.84
N LEU A 57 -22.98 8.12 1.57
CA LEU A 57 -23.09 9.16 0.55
C LEU A 57 -24.20 8.80 -0.47
N PRO A 58 -25.20 9.69 -0.70
CA PRO A 58 -26.38 9.37 -1.51
C PRO A 58 -26.10 8.93 -2.95
N LEU A 59 -25.03 9.44 -3.58
CA LEU A 59 -24.74 9.21 -5.00
C LEU A 59 -23.69 8.12 -5.25
N ILE A 60 -22.79 7.89 -4.28
CA ILE A 60 -21.58 7.08 -4.50
C ILE A 60 -21.45 5.92 -3.49
N GLY A 61 -22.47 5.71 -2.66
CA GLY A 61 -22.55 4.62 -1.69
C GLY A 61 -21.75 4.87 -0.40
N PRO A 62 -21.64 3.84 0.47
CA PRO A 62 -20.89 3.93 1.72
C PRO A 62 -19.40 4.22 1.48
N TYR A 63 -18.94 5.38 1.91
CA TYR A 63 -17.60 5.89 1.63
C TYR A 63 -16.64 5.64 2.79
N GLN A 64 -15.48 5.06 2.49
CA GLN A 64 -14.37 4.94 3.44
C GLN A 64 -13.47 6.17 3.35
N PRO A 65 -13.47 7.08 4.34
CA PRO A 65 -12.66 8.31 4.30
C PRO A 65 -11.15 8.06 4.13
N LEU A 66 -10.61 6.97 4.67
CA LEU A 66 -9.17 6.69 4.54
C LEU A 66 -8.78 6.03 3.20
N ALA A 67 -9.73 5.85 2.28
CA ALA A 67 -9.41 5.41 0.91
C ALA A 67 -8.42 6.35 0.22
N ILE A 68 -8.44 7.66 0.54
CA ILE A 68 -7.48 8.64 0.01
C ILE A 68 -6.03 8.38 0.45
N VAL A 69 -5.84 7.75 1.61
CA VAL A 69 -4.50 7.46 2.14
C VAL A 69 -3.89 6.23 1.48
N THR A 70 -4.70 5.39 0.81
CA THR A 70 -4.20 4.20 0.10
C THR A 70 -3.19 4.56 -1.00
N GLY A 71 -3.33 5.71 -1.66
CA GLY A 71 -2.35 6.22 -2.61
C GLY A 71 -1.02 6.66 -2.00
N LEU A 72 -1.03 7.14 -0.75
CA LEU A 72 0.20 7.49 -0.02
C LEU A 72 1.07 6.25 0.20
N VAL A 73 0.47 5.08 0.36
CA VAL A 73 1.19 3.81 0.54
C VAL A 73 2.13 3.54 -0.64
N LEU A 74 1.71 3.83 -1.89
CA LEU A 74 2.56 3.66 -3.07
C LEU A 74 3.75 4.62 -3.05
N VAL A 75 3.51 5.89 -2.75
CA VAL A 75 4.58 6.89 -2.65
C VAL A 75 5.62 6.49 -1.61
N VAL A 76 5.15 6.08 -0.42
CA VAL A 76 6.03 5.66 0.68
C VAL A 76 6.73 4.34 0.33
N ARG A 77 6.06 3.40 -0.36
CA ARG A 77 6.67 2.16 -0.88
C ARG A 77 7.87 2.47 -1.77
N ASP A 78 7.74 3.42 -2.70
CA ASP A 78 8.84 3.78 -3.60
C ASP A 78 10.03 4.41 -2.85
N PHE A 79 9.76 5.19 -1.79
CA PHE A 79 10.82 5.68 -0.90
C PHE A 79 11.46 4.55 -0.10
N ALA A 80 10.67 3.63 0.46
CA ALA A 80 11.17 2.46 1.18
C ALA A 80 12.03 1.57 0.25
N GLN A 81 11.60 1.34 -0.98
CA GLN A 81 12.35 0.57 -1.97
C GLN A 81 13.71 1.21 -2.28
N ARG A 82 13.85 2.54 -2.21
CA ARG A 82 15.16 3.21 -2.34
C ARG A 82 16.05 3.01 -1.10
N GLU A 83 15.46 2.83 0.09
CA GLU A 83 16.20 2.57 1.33
C GLU A 83 16.66 1.12 1.48
N ILE A 84 15.87 0.16 0.98
CA ILE A 84 16.09 -1.28 1.24
C ILE A 84 16.10 -2.17 -0.01
N GLY A 85 15.93 -1.61 -1.21
CA GLY A 85 15.89 -2.33 -2.47
C GLY A 85 14.74 -3.34 -2.51
N HIS A 86 15.01 -4.54 -3.05
CA HIS A 86 14.05 -5.64 -3.15
C HIS A 86 13.53 -6.17 -1.80
N ARG A 87 14.18 -5.80 -0.68
CA ARG A 87 13.68 -6.15 0.66
C ARG A 87 12.37 -5.42 1.00
N VAL A 88 11.88 -4.52 0.15
CA VAL A 88 10.55 -3.91 0.27
C VAL A 88 9.43 -4.95 0.31
N LEU A 89 9.60 -6.09 -0.36
CA LEU A 89 8.67 -7.22 -0.27
C LEU A 89 8.63 -7.82 1.13
N ALA A 90 9.79 -7.94 1.80
CA ALA A 90 9.84 -8.38 3.19
C ALA A 90 9.22 -7.34 4.15
N ALA A 91 9.42 -6.05 3.88
CA ALA A 91 8.78 -4.97 4.64
C ALA A 91 7.25 -4.99 4.48
N MET A 92 6.75 -5.27 3.27
CA MET A 92 5.33 -5.52 3.08
C MET A 92 4.86 -6.72 3.91
N LEU A 93 5.53 -7.87 3.80
CA LEU A 93 5.11 -9.09 4.50
C LEU A 93 5.08 -8.85 6.02
N LEU A 94 6.03 -8.07 6.54
CA LEU A 94 6.04 -7.62 7.93
C LEU A 94 4.84 -6.72 8.26
N GLY A 95 4.51 -5.75 7.40
CA GLY A 95 3.32 -4.90 7.56
C GLY A 95 2.00 -5.69 7.51
N LEU A 96 1.90 -6.70 6.64
CA LEU A 96 0.76 -7.63 6.60
C LEU A 96 0.71 -8.50 7.86
N ALA A 97 1.85 -9.00 8.35
CA ALA A 97 1.91 -9.75 9.60
C ALA A 97 1.43 -8.91 10.79
N PHE A 98 1.82 -7.63 10.87
CA PHE A 98 1.28 -6.71 11.87
C PHE A 98 -0.21 -6.44 11.69
N SER A 99 -0.70 -6.43 10.44
CA SER A 99 -2.13 -6.27 10.17
C SER A 99 -2.96 -7.45 10.68
N VAL A 100 -2.41 -8.67 10.76
CA VAL A 100 -3.08 -9.82 11.40
C VAL A 100 -3.38 -9.54 12.87
N MET A 101 -2.51 -8.78 13.55
CA MET A 101 -2.72 -8.44 14.96
C MET A 101 -3.82 -7.38 15.14
N THR A 102 -4.00 -6.47 14.18
CA THR A 102 -4.88 -5.29 14.34
C THR A 102 -6.22 -5.40 13.63
N THR A 103 -6.36 -6.32 12.67
CA THR A 103 -7.43 -6.31 11.68
C THR A 103 -7.97 -7.73 11.43
N PRO A 104 -9.28 -7.91 11.12
CA PRO A 104 -9.81 -9.19 10.68
C PRO A 104 -9.00 -9.78 9.51
N ILE A 105 -8.70 -11.08 9.59
CA ILE A 105 -7.83 -11.79 8.64
C ILE A 105 -8.29 -11.64 7.18
N ALA A 106 -9.61 -11.55 6.94
CA ALA A 106 -10.16 -11.38 5.61
C ALA A 106 -9.69 -10.08 4.92
N ILE A 107 -9.53 -8.98 5.64
CA ILE A 107 -8.99 -7.72 5.09
C ILE A 107 -7.49 -7.85 4.83
N VAL A 108 -6.75 -8.53 5.71
CA VAL A 108 -5.31 -8.76 5.54
C VAL A 108 -5.05 -9.60 4.28
N LEU A 109 -5.84 -10.66 4.07
CA LEU A 109 -5.79 -11.49 2.88
C LEU A 109 -6.18 -10.70 1.62
N ALA A 110 -7.17 -9.82 1.71
CA ALA A 110 -7.53 -8.93 0.61
C ALA A 110 -6.37 -8.00 0.22
N SER A 111 -5.69 -7.40 1.20
CA SER A 111 -4.50 -6.57 0.95
C SER A 111 -3.35 -7.36 0.35
N GLY A 112 -3.08 -8.57 0.86
CA GLY A 112 -2.06 -9.45 0.31
C GLY A 112 -2.36 -9.86 -1.13
N ALA A 113 -3.61 -10.21 -1.43
CA ALA A 113 -4.05 -10.56 -2.79
C ALA A 113 -3.93 -9.37 -3.75
N ALA A 114 -4.40 -8.19 -3.34
CA ALA A 114 -4.31 -6.97 -4.13
C ALA A 114 -2.86 -6.61 -4.45
N PHE A 115 -1.96 -6.74 -3.48
CA PHE A 115 -0.54 -6.53 -3.69
C PHE A 115 0.06 -7.56 -4.67
N LEU A 116 -0.21 -8.85 -4.49
CA LEU A 116 0.33 -9.88 -5.39
C LEU A 116 -0.11 -9.65 -6.84
N VAL A 117 -1.36 -9.26 -7.03
CA VAL A 117 -1.89 -8.94 -8.36
C VAL A 117 -1.22 -7.68 -8.91
N SER A 118 -1.08 -6.61 -8.14
CA SER A 118 -0.42 -5.39 -8.61
C SER A 118 1.07 -5.59 -8.90
N GLU A 119 1.78 -6.39 -8.11
CA GLU A 119 3.18 -6.77 -8.38
C GLU A 119 3.30 -7.58 -9.68
N THR A 120 2.30 -8.41 -9.99
CA THR A 120 2.26 -9.15 -11.27
C THR A 120 2.04 -8.21 -12.46
N VAL A 121 1.20 -7.17 -12.31
CA VAL A 121 1.03 -6.12 -13.32
C VAL A 121 2.31 -5.30 -13.49
N ASP A 122 2.97 -4.93 -12.38
CA ASP A 122 4.26 -4.25 -12.39
C ASP A 122 5.29 -5.10 -13.15
N TRP A 123 5.44 -6.38 -12.80
CA TRP A 123 6.35 -7.28 -13.50
C TRP A 123 6.06 -7.39 -15.01
N ALA A 124 4.79 -7.54 -15.39
CA ALA A 124 4.37 -7.60 -16.79
C ALA A 124 4.75 -6.33 -17.57
N VAL A 125 4.40 -5.16 -17.04
CA VAL A 125 4.71 -3.87 -17.69
C VAL A 125 6.21 -3.67 -17.81
N TYR A 126 6.97 -3.94 -16.75
CA TYR A 126 8.42 -3.74 -16.77
C TYR A 126 9.16 -4.73 -17.69
N THR A 127 8.63 -5.94 -17.88
CA THR A 127 9.21 -6.97 -18.75
C THR A 127 8.99 -6.64 -20.24
N TRP A 128 7.79 -6.18 -20.61
CA TRP A 128 7.43 -6.00 -22.02
C TRP A 128 7.58 -4.58 -22.55
N THR A 129 7.66 -3.57 -21.68
CA THR A 129 7.83 -2.18 -22.12
C THR A 129 9.29 -1.76 -22.14
N LYS A 130 9.71 -1.04 -23.19
CA LYS A 130 11.07 -0.46 -23.34
C LYS A 130 11.09 1.06 -23.14
N ARG A 131 10.16 1.60 -22.36
CA ARG A 131 10.01 3.05 -22.11
C ARG A 131 10.95 3.54 -21.00
N PRO A 132 11.15 4.86 -20.81
CA PRO A 132 11.81 5.42 -19.63
C PRO A 132 11.14 4.95 -18.33
N LEU A 133 11.89 4.93 -17.23
CA LEU A 133 11.41 4.41 -15.94
C LEU A 133 10.19 5.20 -15.46
N SER A 134 10.19 6.52 -15.63
CA SER A 134 9.07 7.39 -15.26
C SER A 134 7.77 7.02 -15.98
N GLU A 135 7.83 6.68 -17.27
CA GLU A 135 6.67 6.23 -18.03
C GLU A 135 6.20 4.84 -17.60
N ARG A 136 7.13 3.90 -17.33
CA ARG A 136 6.75 2.56 -16.87
C ARG A 136 6.01 2.59 -15.54
N VAL A 137 6.45 3.42 -14.59
CA VAL A 137 5.74 3.63 -13.31
C VAL A 137 4.29 4.04 -13.56
N MET A 138 4.08 4.98 -14.48
CA MET A 138 2.75 5.53 -14.71
C MET A 138 1.85 4.58 -15.51
N VAL A 139 2.38 3.92 -16.53
CA VAL A 139 1.67 2.87 -17.28
C VAL A 139 1.28 1.74 -16.34
N SER A 140 2.21 1.29 -15.49
CA SER A 140 1.93 0.20 -14.57
C SER A 140 0.87 0.59 -13.55
N SER A 141 0.96 1.79 -12.97
CA SER A 141 -0.03 2.25 -12.01
C SER A 141 -1.40 2.50 -12.63
N LEU A 142 -1.48 2.82 -13.92
CA LEU A 142 -2.75 2.99 -14.64
C LEU A 142 -3.57 1.70 -14.68
N PHE A 143 -2.90 0.54 -14.81
CA PHE A 143 -3.56 -0.77 -14.77
C PHE A 143 -3.61 -1.34 -13.35
N GLY A 144 -2.51 -1.21 -12.61
CA GLY A 144 -2.35 -1.73 -11.26
C GLY A 144 -3.31 -1.10 -10.27
N ALA A 145 -3.49 0.23 -10.28
CA ALA A 145 -4.34 0.90 -9.28
C ALA A 145 -5.82 0.51 -9.36
N PRO A 146 -6.47 0.43 -10.55
CA PRO A 146 -7.82 -0.11 -10.67
C PRO A 146 -7.94 -1.56 -10.20
N ILE A 147 -7.02 -2.43 -10.63
CA ILE A 147 -7.07 -3.85 -10.31
C ILE A 147 -6.84 -4.07 -8.81
N ASP A 148 -5.80 -3.45 -8.24
CA ASP A 148 -5.48 -3.50 -6.81
C ASP A 148 -6.66 -3.02 -5.95
N SER A 149 -7.23 -1.85 -6.30
CA SER A 149 -8.37 -1.29 -5.56
C SER A 149 -9.61 -2.18 -5.66
N ALA A 150 -9.89 -2.75 -6.83
CA ALA A 150 -11.02 -3.65 -7.02
C ALA A 150 -10.84 -4.96 -6.22
N VAL A 151 -9.67 -5.60 -6.31
CA VAL A 151 -9.36 -6.84 -5.58
C VAL A 151 -9.42 -6.60 -4.07
N PHE A 152 -8.78 -5.53 -3.59
CA PHE A 152 -8.78 -5.18 -2.17
C PHE A 152 -10.20 -4.91 -1.66
N LEU A 153 -10.97 -4.04 -2.33
CA LEU A 153 -12.31 -3.68 -1.86
C LEU A 153 -13.30 -4.83 -2.00
N TYR A 154 -13.16 -5.70 -3.00
CA TYR A 154 -13.93 -6.92 -3.11
C TYR A 154 -13.70 -7.83 -1.90
N GLY A 155 -12.44 -8.10 -1.54
CA GLY A 155 -12.11 -8.89 -0.36
C GLY A 155 -12.52 -8.22 0.95
N ALA A 156 -12.33 -6.91 1.07
CA ALA A 156 -12.78 -6.13 2.24
C ALA A 156 -14.30 -6.14 2.39
N ASN A 157 -15.05 -6.21 1.29
CA ASN A 157 -16.51 -6.28 1.31
C ASN A 157 -17.04 -7.61 1.88
N ILE A 158 -16.27 -8.70 1.75
CA ILE A 158 -16.57 -9.98 2.41
C ILE A 158 -16.47 -9.83 3.92
N ALA A 159 -15.47 -9.10 4.42
CA ALA A 159 -15.27 -8.86 5.84
C ALA A 159 -16.27 -7.83 6.41
N ARG A 160 -16.61 -6.82 5.61
CA ARG A 160 -17.48 -5.71 5.99
C ARG A 160 -18.32 -5.26 4.78
N PRO A 161 -19.60 -5.66 4.72
CA PRO A 161 -20.50 -5.25 3.64
C PRO A 161 -20.58 -3.73 3.49
N GLY A 162 -20.58 -3.26 2.24
CA GLY A 162 -20.58 -1.84 1.89
C GLY A 162 -19.18 -1.27 1.61
N SER A 163 -18.11 -2.02 1.84
CA SER A 163 -16.74 -1.57 1.54
C SER A 163 -16.48 -1.40 0.03
N LEU A 164 -17.14 -2.22 -0.81
CA LEU A 164 -17.10 -2.10 -2.27
C LEU A 164 -18.13 -1.07 -2.74
N ALA A 165 -17.87 0.20 -2.45
CA ALA A 165 -18.67 1.32 -2.93
C ALA A 165 -17.93 2.12 -4.00
N MET A 166 -18.68 2.73 -4.93
CA MET A 166 -18.09 3.49 -6.02
C MET A 166 -17.25 4.66 -5.54
N GLY A 167 -17.69 5.39 -4.51
CA GLY A 167 -16.92 6.48 -3.95
C GLY A 167 -15.58 6.03 -3.38
N THR A 168 -15.58 4.91 -2.66
CA THR A 168 -14.36 4.32 -2.08
C THR A 168 -13.41 3.83 -3.17
N LEU A 169 -13.94 3.14 -4.18
CA LEU A 169 -13.18 2.61 -5.31
C LEU A 169 -12.51 3.75 -6.10
N VAL A 170 -13.29 4.75 -6.51
CA VAL A 170 -12.79 5.89 -7.29
C VAL A 170 -11.74 6.67 -6.51
N THR A 171 -11.99 6.97 -5.24
CA THR A 171 -11.00 7.67 -4.40
C THR A 171 -9.72 6.85 -4.24
N SER A 172 -9.82 5.53 -4.02
CA SER A 172 -8.63 4.68 -3.91
C SER A 172 -7.81 4.69 -5.20
N ILE A 173 -8.46 4.55 -6.36
CA ILE A 173 -7.79 4.61 -7.67
C ILE A 173 -7.14 5.97 -7.88
N ILE A 174 -7.89 7.06 -7.74
CA ILE A 174 -7.37 8.42 -7.97
C ILE A 174 -6.19 8.71 -7.04
N SER A 175 -6.31 8.37 -5.75
CA SER A 175 -5.21 8.60 -4.80
C SER A 175 -3.93 7.86 -5.20
N LYS A 176 -4.05 6.60 -5.64
CA LYS A 176 -2.91 5.79 -6.11
C LYS A 176 -2.31 6.35 -7.40
N LEU A 177 -3.14 6.79 -8.35
CA LEU A 177 -2.66 7.43 -9.57
C LEU A 177 -1.95 8.76 -9.29
N ILE A 178 -2.46 9.57 -8.34
CA ILE A 178 -1.78 10.79 -7.89
C ILE A 178 -0.42 10.43 -7.27
N GLY A 179 -0.38 9.41 -6.40
CA GLY A 179 0.87 8.94 -5.81
C GLY A 179 1.89 8.50 -6.86
N ALA A 180 1.46 7.68 -7.81
CA ALA A 180 2.27 7.23 -8.94
C ALA A 180 2.76 8.41 -9.81
N ALA A 181 1.91 9.41 -10.07
CA ALA A 181 2.28 10.59 -10.83
C ALA A 181 3.37 11.40 -10.11
N VAL A 182 3.27 11.57 -8.79
CA VAL A 182 4.32 12.24 -7.98
C VAL A 182 5.65 11.50 -8.12
N VAL A 183 5.63 10.16 -8.03
CA VAL A 183 6.84 9.33 -8.15
C VAL A 183 7.42 9.43 -9.56
N ALA A 184 6.59 9.30 -10.59
CA ALA A 184 6.98 9.41 -11.99
C ALA A 184 7.61 10.77 -12.28
N LEU A 185 7.06 11.87 -11.75
CA LEU A 185 7.62 13.22 -11.90
C LEU A 185 9.00 13.35 -11.22
N VAL A 186 9.19 12.77 -10.04
CA VAL A 186 10.49 12.77 -9.36
C VAL A 186 11.53 11.99 -10.18
N ILE A 187 11.16 10.85 -10.77
CA ILE A 187 12.04 10.05 -11.62
C ILE A 187 12.35 10.78 -12.93
N ALA A 188 11.34 11.33 -13.61
CA ALA A 188 11.50 12.07 -14.85
C ALA A 188 12.46 13.27 -14.70
N ARG A 189 12.40 13.98 -13.56
CA ARG A 189 13.36 15.07 -13.25
C ARG A 189 14.80 14.57 -13.16
N ARG A 190 15.02 13.36 -12.68
CA ARG A 190 16.37 12.75 -12.60
C ARG A 190 16.85 12.28 -13.95
N GLU A 191 15.98 11.63 -14.74
CA GLU A 191 16.29 11.21 -16.10
C GLU A 191 16.71 12.41 -16.97
N ARG A 192 15.97 13.53 -16.91
CA ARG A 192 16.32 14.76 -17.64
C ARG A 192 17.66 15.36 -17.19
N ARG A 193 17.94 15.38 -15.89
CA ARG A 193 19.23 15.87 -15.37
C ARG A 193 20.40 14.99 -15.81
N ALA A 194 20.22 13.68 -15.81
CA ALA A 194 21.24 12.75 -16.29
C ALA A 194 21.49 12.94 -17.80
N ALA A 195 20.43 13.09 -18.60
CA ALA A 195 20.56 13.36 -20.04
C ALA A 195 21.26 14.70 -20.34
N ALA A 196 21.01 15.74 -19.55
CA ALA A 196 21.65 17.05 -19.73
C ALA A 196 23.14 17.07 -19.34
N LEU A 197 23.60 16.11 -18.54
CA LEU A 197 24.99 15.97 -18.10
C LEU A 197 25.77 14.96 -18.96
N ALA A 198 25.12 14.28 -19.90
CA ALA A 198 25.79 13.38 -20.83
C ALA A 198 26.67 14.22 -21.79
N PRO A 199 27.95 13.87 -22.00
CA PRO A 199 28.78 14.55 -22.98
C PRO A 199 28.14 14.43 -24.38
N ALA A 200 28.16 15.51 -25.14
CA ALA A 200 27.79 15.46 -26.56
C ALA A 200 28.81 14.57 -27.28
N GLU A 201 28.35 13.43 -27.80
CA GLU A 201 29.13 12.58 -28.71
C GLU A 201 29.43 13.30 -30.04
#